data_AF-D0BJF2-F1
#
_entry.id   AF-D0BJF2-F1
#
_cell.length_a   1.000
_cell.length_b   1.000
_cell.length_c   1.000
_cell.angle_alpha   90.00
_cell.angle_beta   90.00
_cell.angle_gamma   90.00
#
_symmetry.space_group_name_H-M   'P 1'
#
loop_
_entity.id
_entity.type
_entity.pdbx_description
1 polymer ?
#
loop_
_entity_poly.entity_id
_entity_poly.type
_entity_poly.pdbx_seq_one_letter_code
_entity_poly.pdbx_strand_id
1 'polypeptide(L)'
;MFSCIEETGTGANSSIPENAVEFLAVDMGAMGDDQQTDEYTVSICVKDGSGPYNYTLRQHLVDLAKEKEIDYRLDIYPFYGSDASAAMRAGADVKHALLGAGIESSHSYERTHIKSI
;
A
#
# COMPACT_ATOMS: atom_id res chain seq x y z
N MET A 1 -1.71 10.46 8.99
CA MET A 1 -0.41 11.18 8.92
C MET A 1 -0.10 11.41 7.46
N PHE A 2 0.59 12.49 7.10
CA PHE A 2 1.22 12.63 5.79
C PHE A 2 2.74 12.60 5.98
N SER A 3 3.43 11.78 5.22
CA SER A 3 4.89 11.80 5.11
C SER A 3 5.27 12.63 3.88
N CYS A 4 6.39 13.35 3.91
CA CYS A 4 6.81 14.23 2.79
C CYS A 4 8.12 13.79 2.14
N ILE A 5 8.71 12.70 2.64
CA ILE A 5 10.06 12.24 2.28
C ILE A 5 10.09 10.74 1.94
N GLU A 6 8.93 10.15 1.67
CA GLU A 6 8.75 8.76 1.21
C GLU A 6 9.66 8.47 0.02
N GLU A 7 9.61 9.35 -0.99
CA GLU A 7 10.37 9.30 -2.25
C GLU A 7 11.91 9.31 -2.09
N THR A 8 12.39 9.60 -0.89
CA THR A 8 13.83 9.55 -0.53
C THR A 8 14.18 8.37 0.38
N GLY A 9 13.22 7.47 0.61
CA GLY A 9 13.35 6.23 1.37
C GLY A 9 13.11 6.37 2.87
N THR A 10 12.59 7.50 3.35
CA THR A 10 12.49 7.80 4.80
C THR A 10 11.09 8.20 5.27
N GLY A 11 10.07 8.04 4.43
CA GLY A 11 8.71 8.36 4.83
C GLY A 11 8.21 7.44 5.96
N ALA A 12 7.34 7.99 6.81
CA ALA A 12 6.79 7.37 8.01
C ALA A 12 7.79 6.69 8.97
N ASN A 13 9.10 6.98 8.88
CA ASN A 13 10.13 6.38 9.74
C ASN A 13 10.10 6.89 11.20
N SER A 14 9.20 7.81 11.52
CA SER A 14 9.06 8.46 12.80
C SER A 14 7.63 9.00 12.97
N SER A 15 7.35 9.59 14.14
CA SER A 15 6.10 10.28 14.43
C SER A 15 4.85 9.39 14.45
N ILE A 16 4.99 8.07 14.37
CA ILE A 16 3.90 7.11 14.56
C ILE A 16 3.50 7.17 16.04
N PRO A 17 2.21 7.41 16.38
CA PRO A 17 1.77 7.46 17.77
C PRO A 17 2.08 6.15 18.50
N GLU A 18 2.54 6.24 19.76
CA GLU A 18 2.91 5.07 20.57
C GLU A 18 1.75 4.08 20.79
N ASN A 19 0.50 4.57 20.72
CA ASN A 19 -0.70 3.76 20.87
C ASN A 19 -1.25 3.23 19.54
N ALA A 20 -0.55 3.45 18.41
CA ALA A 20 -0.94 2.86 17.14
C ALA A 20 -0.73 1.34 17.19
N VAL A 21 -1.76 0.60 16.77
CA VAL A 21 -1.71 -0.87 16.69
C VAL A 21 -1.70 -1.38 15.26
N GLU A 22 -2.20 -0.56 14.34
CA GLU A 22 -2.33 -0.82 12.92
C GLU A 22 -1.83 0.40 12.15
N PHE A 23 -1.06 0.15 11.09
CA PHE A 23 -0.53 1.17 10.20
C PHE A 23 -0.88 0.79 8.76
N LEU A 24 -1.82 1.52 8.18
CA LEU A 24 -2.20 1.37 6.79
C LEU A 24 -1.51 2.47 5.97
N ALA A 25 -0.52 2.07 5.17
CA ALA A 25 0.00 2.93 4.11
C ALA A 25 -1.05 3.03 3.01
N VAL A 26 -1.44 4.26 2.68
CA VAL A 26 -2.30 4.53 1.52
C VAL A 26 -1.40 5.13 0.46
N ASP A 27 -1.11 4.35 -0.56
CA ASP A 27 -0.22 4.73 -1.66
C ASP A 27 -0.66 4.02 -2.94
N MET A 28 -0.13 4.44 -4.08
CA MET A 28 -0.49 3.89 -5.38
C MET A 28 -0.25 2.38 -5.50
N GLY A 29 -1.17 1.72 -6.19
CA GLY A 29 -0.95 0.41 -6.78
C GLY A 29 -0.30 0.56 -8.16
N ALA A 30 1.02 0.50 -8.24
CA ALA A 30 1.72 0.65 -9.52
C ALA A 30 1.31 -0.48 -10.49
N MET A 31 0.85 -0.13 -11.68
CA MET A 31 0.52 -1.10 -12.72
C MET A 31 1.78 -1.58 -13.46
N GLY A 32 1.77 -2.85 -13.88
CA GLY A 32 2.84 -3.45 -14.67
C GLY A 32 2.47 -4.86 -15.13
N ASP A 33 3.27 -5.43 -16.03
CA ASP A 33 2.99 -6.72 -16.68
C ASP A 33 2.82 -7.89 -15.68
N ASP A 34 3.50 -7.81 -14.53
CA ASP A 34 3.45 -8.83 -13.48
C ASP A 34 2.40 -8.53 -12.38
N GLN A 35 1.58 -7.49 -12.55
CA GLN A 35 0.53 -7.11 -11.59
C GLN A 35 -0.86 -7.40 -12.12
N GLN A 36 -1.79 -7.62 -11.18
CA GLN A 36 -3.20 -7.85 -11.49
C GLN A 36 -4.05 -6.59 -11.42
N THR A 37 -3.56 -5.54 -10.74
CA THR A 37 -4.23 -4.23 -10.67
C THR A 37 -4.36 -3.57 -12.03
N ASP A 38 -5.51 -2.93 -12.22
CA ASP A 38 -5.82 -2.05 -13.34
C ASP A 38 -6.26 -0.67 -12.81
N GLU A 39 -6.49 0.29 -13.72
CA GLU A 39 -6.90 1.64 -13.36
C GLU A 39 -8.32 1.73 -12.73
N TYR A 40 -9.05 0.61 -12.60
CA TYR A 40 -10.44 0.53 -12.10
C TYR A 40 -10.56 -0.18 -10.74
N THR A 41 -9.46 -0.67 -10.19
CA THR A 41 -9.44 -1.49 -8.97
C THR A 41 -8.55 -0.93 -7.89
N VAL A 42 -8.87 -1.28 -6.63
CA VAL A 42 -7.97 -1.06 -5.50
C VAL A 42 -6.91 -2.14 -5.49
N SER A 43 -5.64 -1.76 -5.54
CA SER A 43 -4.53 -2.67 -5.25
C SER A 43 -4.40 -2.85 -3.74
N ILE A 44 -4.42 -4.10 -3.28
CA ILE A 44 -4.05 -4.47 -1.92
C ILE A 44 -2.74 -5.24 -1.99
N CYS A 45 -1.69 -4.66 -1.42
CA CYS A 45 -0.36 -5.24 -1.48
C CYS A 45 -0.22 -6.41 -0.49
N VAL A 46 0.19 -7.56 -1.01
CA VAL A 46 0.44 -8.78 -0.22
C VAL A 46 1.86 -8.77 0.36
N LYS A 47 2.83 -8.35 -0.44
CA LYS A 47 4.23 -8.23 -0.05
C LYS A 47 4.93 -7.23 -0.97
N ASP A 48 5.97 -6.59 -0.46
CA ASP A 48 6.90 -5.83 -1.28
C ASP A 48 8.33 -6.40 -1.17
N GLY A 49 9.34 -5.64 -1.61
CA GLY A 49 10.74 -6.03 -1.55
C GLY A 49 11.29 -6.22 -0.12
N SER A 50 10.60 -5.70 0.89
CA SER A 50 10.98 -5.86 2.31
C SER A 50 10.38 -7.12 2.96
N GLY A 51 9.32 -7.69 2.38
CA GLY A 51 8.65 -8.87 2.91
C GLY A 51 7.12 -8.81 2.87
N PRO A 52 6.44 -9.83 3.41
CA PRO A 52 4.99 -9.87 3.47
C PRO A 52 4.41 -8.90 4.49
N TYR A 53 3.30 -8.25 4.12
CA TYR A 53 2.49 -7.44 5.03
C TYR A 53 1.75 -8.32 6.05
N ASN A 54 1.19 -7.70 7.10
CA ASN A 54 0.48 -8.44 8.14
C ASN A 54 -0.73 -9.20 7.56
N TYR A 55 -0.71 -10.53 7.68
CA TYR A 55 -1.70 -11.43 7.08
C TYR A 55 -3.14 -11.09 7.49
N THR A 56 -3.36 -10.84 8.79
CA THR A 56 -4.69 -10.59 9.38
C THR A 56 -5.23 -9.25 8.94
N LEU A 57 -4.42 -8.19 9.00
CA LEU A 57 -4.85 -6.86 8.57
C LEU A 57 -5.15 -6.84 7.05
N ARG A 58 -4.31 -7.47 6.23
CA ARG A 58 -4.55 -7.61 4.79
C ARG A 58 -5.83 -8.40 4.49
N GLN A 59 -6.13 -9.45 5.27
CA GLN A 59 -7.37 -10.21 5.11
C GLN A 59 -8.60 -9.36 5.49
N HIS A 60 -8.49 -8.55 6.54
CA HIS A 60 -9.55 -7.61 6.93
C HIS A 60 -9.87 -6.61 5.80
N LEU A 61 -8.85 -6.08 5.12
CA LEU A 61 -9.03 -5.19 3.95
C LEU A 61 -9.74 -5.89 2.79
N VAL A 62 -9.36 -7.15 2.51
CA VAL A 62 -10.02 -7.98 1.50
C VAL A 62 -11.49 -8.20 1.83
N ASP A 63 -11.79 -8.53 3.08
CA ASP A 63 -13.16 -8.79 3.52
C ASP A 63 -14.01 -7.51 3.46
N LEU A 64 -13.42 -6.35 3.80
CA LEU A 64 -14.06 -5.05 3.66
C LEU A 64 -14.36 -4.73 2.19
N ALA A 65 -13.42 -4.96 1.28
CA ALA A 65 -13.63 -4.74 -0.16
C ALA A 65 -14.78 -5.62 -0.68
N LYS A 66 -14.83 -6.89 -0.27
CA LYS A 66 -15.94 -7.81 -0.62
C LYS A 66 -17.28 -7.34 -0.05
N GLU A 67 -17.33 -6.94 1.22
CA GLU A 67 -18.57 -6.47 1.86
C GLU A 67 -19.12 -5.22 1.17
N LYS A 68 -18.24 -4.34 0.72
CA LYS A 68 -18.61 -3.08 0.05
C LYS A 68 -18.72 -3.18 -1.47
N GLU A 69 -18.58 -4.38 -2.03
CA GLU A 69 -18.61 -4.60 -3.49
C GLU A 69 -17.57 -3.72 -4.22
N ILE A 70 -16.41 -3.51 -3.61
CA ILE A 70 -15.28 -2.76 -4.19
C ILE A 70 -14.39 -3.77 -4.92
N ASP A 71 -14.20 -3.55 -6.22
CA ASP A 71 -13.26 -4.34 -7.01
C ASP A 71 -11.83 -4.11 -6.53
N TYR A 72 -11.14 -5.20 -6.22
CA TYR A 72 -9.77 -5.17 -5.72
C TYR A 72 -8.91 -6.23 -6.38
N ARG A 73 -7.59 -6.06 -6.25
CA ARG A 73 -6.57 -7.00 -6.70
C ARG A 73 -5.54 -7.22 -5.60
N LEU A 74 -4.93 -8.40 -5.61
CA LEU A 74 -3.86 -8.77 -4.69
C LEU A 74 -2.55 -8.78 -5.45
N ASP A 75 -1.65 -7.86 -5.11
CA ASP A 75 -0.39 -7.71 -5.84
C ASP A 75 0.83 -7.97 -4.97
N ILE A 76 1.92 -8.29 -5.66
CA ILE A 76 3.24 -8.53 -5.07
C ILE A 76 4.21 -7.59 -5.78
N TYR A 77 4.93 -6.76 -5.02
CA TYR A 77 5.85 -5.78 -5.61
C TYR A 77 7.32 -6.08 -5.25
N PRO A 78 8.07 -6.88 -6.04
CA PRO A 78 9.41 -7.33 -5.66
C PRO A 78 10.45 -6.22 -5.54
N PHE A 79 10.26 -5.10 -6.25
CA PHE A 79 11.22 -4.00 -6.38
C PHE A 79 10.71 -2.68 -5.81
N TYR A 80 9.60 -2.72 -5.09
CA TYR A 80 8.98 -1.57 -4.45
C TYR A 80 9.25 -1.61 -2.94
N GLY A 81 9.23 -0.44 -2.30
CA GLY A 81 9.19 -0.31 -0.86
C GLY A 81 8.25 0.84 -0.50
N SER A 82 7.61 0.74 0.66
CA SER A 82 6.62 1.73 1.10
C SER A 82 6.99 2.44 2.39
N ASP A 83 6.19 3.45 2.73
CA ASP A 83 6.13 4.05 4.08
C ASP A 83 5.94 3.02 5.18
N ALA A 84 5.10 2.01 4.98
CA ALA A 84 4.93 0.92 5.96
C ALA A 84 6.23 0.14 6.14
N SER A 85 6.93 -0.14 5.05
CA SER A 85 8.22 -0.84 5.08
C SER A 85 9.33 0.01 5.70
N ALA A 86 9.30 1.34 5.53
CA ALA A 86 10.19 2.26 6.22
C ALA A 86 9.88 2.35 7.73
N ALA A 87 8.61 2.40 8.12
CA ALA A 87 8.17 2.38 9.52
C ALA A 87 8.62 1.10 10.24
N MET A 88 8.41 -0.07 9.64
CA MET A 88 8.84 -1.35 10.20
C MET A 88 10.37 -1.39 10.37
N ARG A 89 11.13 -0.90 9.38
CA ARG A 89 12.61 -0.80 9.46
C ARG A 89 13.08 0.14 10.57
N ALA A 90 12.31 1.18 10.88
CA ALA A 90 12.59 2.12 11.97
C ALA A 90 12.24 1.55 13.36
N GLY A 91 11.60 0.39 13.44
CA GLY A 91 11.26 -0.29 14.69
C GLY A 91 9.83 -0.05 15.18
N ALA A 92 8.92 0.41 14.31
CA ALA A 92 7.50 0.47 14.65
C ALA A 92 6.95 -0.94 14.96
N ASP A 93 6.28 -1.09 16.09
CA ASP A 93 5.60 -2.34 16.50
C ASP A 93 4.11 -2.26 16.18
N VAL A 94 3.79 -2.41 14.89
CA VAL A 94 2.42 -2.29 14.37
C VAL A 94 2.12 -3.38 13.36
N LYS A 95 0.85 -3.75 13.23
CA LYS A 95 0.39 -4.50 12.07
C LYS A 95 0.36 -3.56 10.88
N HIS A 96 1.19 -3.80 9.89
CA HIS A 96 1.28 -2.93 8.71
C HIS A 96 0.57 -3.54 7.50
N ALA A 97 -0.02 -2.68 6.68
CA ALA A 97 -0.66 -3.01 5.40
C ALA A 97 -0.43 -1.87 4.40
N LEU A 98 -0.65 -2.15 3.11
CA LEU A 98 -0.63 -1.15 2.05
C LEU A 98 -1.75 -1.39 1.05
N LEU A 99 -2.42 -0.31 0.64
CA LEU A 99 -3.37 -0.31 -0.46
C LEU A 99 -3.39 1.04 -1.18
N GLY A 100 -3.95 1.04 -2.38
CA GLY A 100 -4.46 2.25 -3.02
C GLY A 100 -4.87 2.04 -4.46
N ALA A 101 -5.17 3.14 -5.15
CA ALA A 101 -5.69 3.12 -6.51
C ALA A 101 -4.67 2.55 -7.49
N GLY A 102 -5.13 1.83 -8.52
CA GLY A 102 -4.27 1.46 -9.64
C GLY A 102 -3.81 2.70 -10.42
N ILE A 103 -2.50 2.95 -10.43
CA ILE A 103 -1.87 4.09 -11.12
C ILE A 103 -1.00 3.62 -12.27
N GLU A 104 -1.21 4.22 -13.44
CA GLU A 104 -0.39 4.06 -14.63
C GLU A 104 0.76 5.06 -14.63
N SER A 105 1.94 4.66 -15.13
CA SER A 105 3.06 5.57 -15.36
C SER A 105 3.48 6.41 -14.15
N SER A 106 3.48 5.77 -12.97
CA SER A 106 4.04 6.31 -11.72
C SER A 106 5.41 6.98 -11.92
N HIS A 107 5.62 8.14 -11.27
CA HIS A 107 6.80 9.03 -11.44
C HIS A 107 6.99 9.59 -12.86
N SER A 108 5.96 9.57 -13.69
CA SER A 108 5.94 10.16 -15.03
C SER A 108 4.63 10.92 -15.24
N TYR A 109 3.93 10.72 -16.36
CA TYR A 109 2.59 11.24 -16.58
C TYR A 109 1.55 10.29 -16.02
N GLU A 110 1.24 10.46 -14.73
CA GLU A 110 0.37 9.55 -13.99
C GLU A 110 -1.08 9.64 -14.44
N ARG A 111 -1.74 8.47 -14.52
CA ARG A 111 -3.16 8.34 -14.83
C ARG A 111 -3.82 7.25 -14.00
N THR A 112 -5.10 7.49 -13.70
CA THR A 112 -5.99 6.50 -13.10
C THR A 112 -7.43 6.82 -13.49
N HIS A 113 -8.35 5.88 -13.28
CA HIS A 113 -9.76 6.12 -13.48
C HIS A 113 -10.41 6.67 -12.21
N ILE A 114 -11.39 7.58 -12.35
CA ILE A 114 -12.18 8.14 -11.25
C ILE A 114 -12.96 7.09 -10.42
N LYS A 115 -12.99 5.83 -10.88
CA LYS A 115 -13.64 4.74 -10.15
C LYS A 115 -12.76 4.17 -9.05
N SER A 116 -11.44 4.39 -9.15
CA SER A 116 -10.45 3.93 -8.19
C SER A 116 -10.16 4.95 -7.09
N ILE A 117 -10.86 6.10 -7.12
CA ILE A 117 -10.79 7.21 -6.15
C ILE A 117 -12.12 7.26 -5.40
#